data_AF-A0A4R2PZ36-F1
#
_entry.id   AF-A0A4R2PZ36-F1
#
_cell.length_a   1.000
_cell.length_b   1.000
_cell.length_c   1.000
_cell.angle_alpha   90.00
_cell.angle_beta   90.00
_cell.angle_gamma   90.00
#
_symmetry.space_group_name_H-M   'P 1'
#
loop_
_entity.id
_entity.type
_entity.pdbx_description
1 polymer ?
#
loop_
_entity_poly.entity_id
_entity_poly.type
_entity_poly.pdbx_seq_one_letter_code
_entity_poly.pdbx_strand_id
1 'polypeptide(L)' 'MALRFTHIDETRAKGIIDDGLPFDIVRTGDRATGRIHTWSKSLANRCVDTVADMRSLTYELVAFYRDDQRKRA' A
#
# COMPACT_ATOMS: atom_id res chain seq x y z
N MET A 1 -7.95 13.21 -0.67
CA MET A 1 -7.59 12.03 0.14
C MET A 1 -6.21 12.24 0.72
N ALA A 2 -6.08 12.20 2.04
CA ALA A 2 -4.80 12.36 2.71
C ALA A 2 -4.18 10.98 2.97
N LEU A 3 -2.98 10.74 2.45
CA LEU A 3 -2.18 9.56 2.79
C LEU A 3 -1.18 9.98 3.86
N ARG A 4 -1.29 9.40 5.05
CA ARG A 4 -0.36 9.67 6.15
C ARG A 4 0.40 8.41 6.51
N PHE A 5 1.71 8.40 6.24
CA PHE A 5 2.60 7.35 6.70
C PHE A 5 2.86 7.49 8.20
N THR A 6 2.66 6.41 8.95
CA THR A 6 3.15 6.30 10.33
C THR A 6 4.53 5.64 10.37
N HIS A 7 4.88 4.89 9.33
CA HIS A 7 6.20 4.28 9.15
C HIS A 7 6.43 3.96 7.68
N ILE A 8 7.66 4.14 7.22
CA ILE A 8 8.08 3.68 5.90
C ILE A 8 9.57 3.36 5.88
N ASP A 9 9.89 2.17 5.38
CA ASP A 9 11.23 1.70 5.03
C ASP A 9 11.17 0.84 3.74
N GLU A 10 12.27 0.20 3.36
CA GLU A 10 12.40 -0.64 2.16
C GLU A 10 11.66 -1.99 2.25
N THR A 11 11.14 -2.33 3.43
CA THR A 11 10.50 -3.63 3.74
C THR A 11 9.04 -3.49 4.16
N ARG A 12 8.64 -2.33 4.70
CA ARG A 12 7.29 -2.08 5.18
C ARG A 12 6.88 -0.61 5.06
N ALA A 13 5.65 -0.39 4.62
CA ALA A 13 4.98 0.92 4.74
C ALA A 13 3.63 0.75 5.43
N LYS A 14 3.37 1.56 6.46
CA LYS A 14 2.08 1.58 7.15
C LYS A 14 1.63 3.00 7.44
N GLY A 15 0.32 3.15 7.58
CA GLY A 15 -0.26 4.45 7.82
C GLY A 15 -1.78 4.45 7.76
N ILE A 16 -2.34 5.62 7.48
CA ILE A 16 -3.79 5.84 7.42
C ILE A 16 -4.11 6.59 6.12
N ILE A 17 -5.21 6.20 5.48
CA ILE A 17 -5.84 6.88 4.34
C ILE A 17 -7.11 7.56 4.86
N ASP A 18 -7.29 8.82 4.50
CA ASP A 18 -8.47 9.63 4.83
C ASP A 18 -8.84 9.64 6.32
N ASP A 19 -7.81 9.58 7.17
CA ASP A 19 -7.91 9.58 8.63
C ASP A 19 -8.77 8.44 9.25
N GLY A 20 -9.15 7.43 8.46
CA GLY A 20 -10.00 6.32 8.93
C GLY A 20 -9.59 4.92 8.47
N LEU A 21 -8.89 4.78 7.33
CA LEU A 21 -8.56 3.47 6.79
C LEU A 21 -7.08 3.13 7.01
N PRO A 22 -6.74 2.22 7.94
CA PRO A 22 -5.36 1.81 8.12
C PRO A 22 -4.89 1.03 6.89
N PHE A 23 -3.66 1.31 6.44
CA PHE A 23 -2.97 0.52 5.43
C PHE A 23 -1.66 -0.06 5.96
N ASP A 24 -1.28 -1.20 5.40
CA ASP A 24 -0.02 -1.88 5.67
C ASP A 24 0.46 -2.57 4.38
N ILE A 25 1.69 -2.31 3.99
CA ILE A 25 2.38 -2.99 2.90
C ILE A 25 3.57 -3.67 3.52
N VAL A 26 3.65 -4.98 3.34
CA VAL A 26 4.76 -5.79 3.82
C VAL A 26 5.42 -6.46 2.62
N ARG A 27 6.73 -6.29 2.52
CA ARG A 27 7.57 -7.02 1.59
C ARG A 27 8.15 -8.25 2.30
N THR A 28 7.96 -9.41 1.70
CA THR A 28 8.53 -10.69 2.13
C THR A 28 9.30 -11.27 0.96
N GLY A 29 10.64 -11.15 1.01
CA GLY A 29 11.52 -11.49 -0.12
C GLY A 29 11.18 -10.63 -1.34
N ASP A 30 10.78 -11.32 -2.41
CA ASP A 30 10.44 -10.70 -3.70
C ASP A 30 8.94 -10.37 -3.83
N ARG A 31 8.12 -10.65 -2.83
CA ARG A 31 6.68 -10.35 -2.89
C ARG A 31 6.34 -9.21 -1.96
N ALA A 32 5.54 -8.27 -2.45
CA ALA A 32 4.90 -7.26 -1.62
C ALA A 32 3.40 -7.55 -1.53
N THR A 33 2.86 -7.49 -0.32
CA THR A 33 1.43 -7.61 -0.07
C THR A 33 0.95 -6.33 0.58
N GLY A 34 -0.04 -5.69 -0.05
CA GLY A 34 -0.69 -4.52 0.48
C GLY A 34 -2.06 -4.84 1.06
N ARG A 35 -2.37 -4.22 2.18
CA ARG A 35 -3.65 -4.34 2.88
C ARG A 35 -4.17 -2.95 3.22
N ILE A 36 -5.46 -2.72 3.01
CA ILE A 36 -6.20 -1.53 3.42
C ILE A 36 -7.45 -2.03 4.15
N HIS A 37 -7.50 -1.84 5.47
CA HIS A 37 -8.57 -2.36 6.32
C HIS A 37 -8.84 -3.88 6.11
N THR A 38 -9.96 -4.26 5.51
CA THR A 38 -10.35 -5.64 5.17
C THR A 38 -9.95 -6.05 3.74
N TRP A 39 -9.57 -5.09 2.91
CA TRP A 39 -9.17 -5.33 1.52
C TRP A 39 -7.67 -5.63 1.45
N SER A 40 -7.29 -6.63 0.66
CA SER A 40 -5.90 -7.03 0.48
C SER A 40 -5.59 -7.31 -0.98
N LYS A 41 -4.37 -7.00 -1.40
CA LYS A 41 -3.90 -7.24 -2.76
C LYS A 41 -2.42 -7.61 -2.76
N SER A 42 -2.10 -8.69 -3.46
CA SER A 42 -0.71 -8.98 -3.82
C SER A 42 -0.25 -7.99 -4.88
N LEU A 43 0.83 -7.29 -4.59
CA LEU A 43 1.45 -6.35 -5.51
C LEU A 43 2.46 -7.10 -6.38
N ALA A 44 2.63 -6.65 -7.62
CA ALA A 44 3.55 -7.28 -8.54
C ALA A 44 4.97 -7.34 -7.95
N ASN A 45 5.69 -8.41 -8.25
CA ASN A 45 7.07 -8.58 -7.84
C ASN A 45 7.92 -7.47 -8.49
N ARG A 46 8.25 -6.44 -7.73
CA ARG A 46 9.10 -5.32 -8.13
C ARG A 46 10.22 -5.18 -7.11
N CYS A 47 11.42 -4.88 -7.59
CA CYS A 47 12.53 -4.53 -6.73
C CYS A 47 12.17 -3.23 -5.98
N VAL A 48 12.07 -3.33 -4.65
CA VAL A 48 11.83 -2.17 -3.77
C VAL A 48 13.14 -1.93 -3.04
N ASP A 49 14.06 -1.23 -3.68
CA ASP A 49 15.40 -1.07 -3.11
C ASP A 49 15.51 0.20 -2.26
N THR A 50 14.53 1.09 -2.38
CA THR A 50 14.51 2.37 -1.67
C THR A 50 13.17 2.65 -0.99
N VAL A 51 13.20 3.54 0.01
CA VAL A 51 12.00 4.14 0.60
C VAL A 51 11.11 4.82 -0.45
N ALA A 52 11.70 5.38 -1.52
CA ALA A 52 10.95 6.02 -2.60
C ALA A 52 10.16 4.99 -3.43
N ASP A 53 10.72 3.80 -3.67
CA ASP A 53 10.01 2.70 -4.33
C ASP A 53 8.83 2.23 -3.48
N MET A 54 9.04 2.08 -2.16
CA MET A 54 7.96 1.70 -1.25
C MET A 54 6.85 2.75 -1.19
N ARG A 55 7.20 4.04 -1.26
CA ARG A 55 6.23 5.15 -1.37
C ARG A 55 5.41 5.04 -2.64
N SER A 56 6.07 4.82 -3.77
CA SER A 56 5.42 4.66 -5.08
C SER A 56 4.48 3.46 -5.08
N LEU A 57 4.94 2.35 -4.53
CA LEU A 57 4.15 1.12 -4.34
C LEU A 57 2.91 1.37 -3.47
N THR A 58 3.04 2.22 -2.44
CA THR A 58 1.90 2.62 -1.61
C THR A 58 0.84 3.38 -2.39
N TYR A 59 1.24 4.36 -3.19
CA TYR A 59 0.31 5.11 -4.03
C TYR A 59 -0.42 4.20 -5.04
N GLU A 60 0.29 3.22 -5.59
CA GLU A 60 -0.30 2.22 -6.49
C GLU A 60 -1.33 1.33 -5.79
N LEU A 61 -1.04 0.85 -4.56
CA LEU A 61 -2.02 0.10 -3.76
C LEU A 61 -3.30 0.90 -3.54
N VAL A 62 -3.16 2.18 -3.18
CA VAL A 62 -4.29 3.09 -2.97
C VAL A 62 -5.08 3.29 -4.26
N ALA A 63 -4.41 3.42 -5.40
CA ALA A 63 -5.07 3.53 -6.70
C ALA A 63 -5.87 2.26 -7.04
N PHE A 64 -5.30 1.07 -6.81
CA PHE A 64 -6.02 -0.19 -7.01
C PHE A 64 -7.24 -0.33 -6.11
N TYR A 65 -7.11 0.06 -4.84
CA TYR A 65 -8.24 0.04 -3.91
C TYR A 65 -9.37 0.94 -4.39
N ARG A 66 -9.07 2.16 -4.85
CA ARG A 66 -10.09 3.07 -5.39
C ARG A 66 -10.82 2.49 -6.59
N ASP A 67 -10.09 1.87 -7.52
CA ASP A 67 -10.68 1.23 -8.70
C ASP A 67 -11.61 0.07 -8.31
N ASP A 68 -11.20 -0.76 -7.34
CA ASP A 68 -12.01 -1.85 -6.80
C ASP A 68 -13.28 -1.32 -6.10
N GLN A 69 -13.15 -0.27 -5.28
CA GLN A 69 -14.31 0.37 -4.63
C GLN A 69 -15.29 0.96 -5.65
N ARG A 70 -14.79 1.60 -6.72
CA ARG A 70 -15.63 2.13 -7.81
C ARG A 70 -16.36 1.05 -8.59
N LYS A 71 -15.75 -0.12 -8.77
CA LYS A 71 -16.36 -1.26 -9.47
C LYS A 71 -17.41 -2.00 -8.63
N ARG A 72 -17.38 -1.82 -7.31
CA ARG A 72 -18.33 -2.41 -6.36
C ARG A 72 -19.51 -1.49 -6.01
N ALA A 73 -19.44 -0.21 -6.40
CA ALA A 73 -20.49 0.79 -6.24
C ALA A 73 -21.40 0.83 -7.47
#